data_AF-A0A0K2TDU9-F1
#
_entry.id   AF-A0A0K2TDU9-F1
#
_cell.length_a   1.000
_cell.length_b   1.000
_cell.length_c   1.000
_cell.angle_alpha   90.00
_cell.angle_beta   90.00
_cell.angle_gamma   90.00
#
_symmetry.space_group_name_H-M   'P 1'
#
loop_
_entity.id
_entity.type
_entity.pdbx_description
1 polymer ?
#
loop_
_entity_poly.entity_id
_entity_poly.type
_entity_poly.pdbx_seq_one_letter_code
_entity_poly.pdbx_strand_id
1 'polypeptide(L)' 'MVRGSSGEHTESHDGLYDVSNRERMGLTEFEAVQKMYTGIRELIQLEKLKQEEKKNMI' A
#
# COMPACT_ATOMS: atom_id res chain seq x y z
N MET A 1 -1.05 -7.91 2.34
CA MET A 1 -0.03 -8.04 3.39
C MET A 1 0.88 -6.84 3.30
N VAL A 2 1.39 -6.36 4.44
CA VAL A 2 2.31 -5.22 4.54
C VAL A 2 3.55 -5.70 5.25
N ARG A 3 4.72 -5.37 4.70
CA ARG A 3 6.04 -5.78 5.19
C ARG A 3 6.98 -4.58 5.18
N GLY A 4 8.11 -4.70 5.90
CA GLY A 4 9.17 -3.69 5.83
C GLY A 4 9.81 -3.60 4.46
N SER A 5 10.60 -2.54 4.27
CA SER A 5 11.15 -2.18 2.96
C SER A 5 12.14 -3.21 2.41
N SER A 6 12.66 -4.10 3.26
CA SER A 6 13.60 -5.17 2.90
C SER A 6 12.99 -6.57 3.05
N GLY A 7 11.66 -6.69 3.17
CA GLY A 7 10.94 -7.95 3.18
C GLY A 7 10.29 -8.33 4.51
N GLU A 8 9.90 -9.60 4.62
CA GLU A 8 8.89 -10.13 5.57
C GLU A 8 9.18 -9.94 7.05
N HIS A 9 10.45 -9.84 7.45
CA HIS A 9 10.86 -9.68 8.85
C HIS A 9 11.68 -8.41 9.07
N THR A 10 11.49 -7.41 8.22
CA THR A 10 12.19 -6.14 8.32
C THR A 10 11.21 -5.02 8.69
N GLU A 11 11.72 -3.94 9.26
CA GLU A 11 10.94 -2.72 9.46
C GLU A 11 10.90 -1.90 8.16
N SER A 12 9.92 -1.01 8.06
CA SER A 12 9.87 0.00 7.01
C SER A 12 10.82 1.15 7.34
N HIS A 13 11.60 1.58 6.35
CA HIS A 13 12.41 2.80 6.45
C HIS A 13 11.81 3.90 5.57
N ASP A 14 11.82 5.14 6.06
CA ASP A 14 11.37 6.34 5.34
C ASP A 14 9.95 6.28 4.76
N GLY A 15 9.06 5.54 5.42
CA GLY A 15 7.68 5.34 4.95
C GLY A 15 7.58 4.46 3.70
N LEU A 16 8.65 3.73 3.33
CA LEU A 16 8.64 2.74 2.27
C LEU A 16 8.18 1.38 2.80
N TYR A 17 7.15 0.83 2.19
CA TYR A 17 6.57 -0.47 2.55
C TYR A 17 6.49 -1.40 1.35
N ASP A 18 6.74 -2.70 1.57
CA ASP A 18 6.41 -3.76 0.61
C ASP A 18 4.94 -4.17 0.82
N VAL A 19 4.12 -3.92 -0.19
CA VAL A 19 2.69 -4.19 -0.19
C VAL A 19 2.38 -5.23 -1.26
N SER A 20 1.72 -6.31 -0.85
CA SER A 20 1.27 -7.37 -1.77
C SER A 20 -0.09 -7.93 -1.42
N ASN A 21 -0.68 -8.70 -2.33
CA ASN A 21 -1.98 -9.34 -2.13
C ASN A 21 -1.91 -10.35 -1.00
N ARG A 22 -2.94 -10.39 -0.15
CA ARG A 22 -2.98 -11.34 0.97
C ARG A 22 -3.46 -12.71 0.51
N GLU A 23 -4.50 -12.75 -0.33
CA GLU A 23 -5.10 -13.98 -0.83
C GLU A 23 -4.25 -14.57 -1.96
N ARG A 24 -3.94 -15.87 -1.87
CA ARG A 24 -3.11 -16.60 -2.85
C ARG A 24 -3.87 -17.69 -3.61
N MET A 25 -5.11 -17.98 -3.22
CA MET A 25 -5.99 -18.95 -3.87
C MET A 25 -7.38 -18.34 -4.02
N GLY A 26 -8.15 -18.83 -4.99
CA GLY A 26 -9.52 -18.37 -5.24
C GLY A 26 -9.60 -17.07 -6.04
N LEU A 27 -8.51 -16.65 -6.69
CA LEU A 27 -8.45 -15.52 -7.62
C LEU A 27 -7.65 -15.94 -8.84
N THR A 28 -8.03 -15.43 -10.00
CA THR A 28 -7.17 -15.39 -11.18
C THR A 28 -6.01 -14.40 -10.96
N GLU A 29 -4.95 -14.51 -11.76
CA GLU A 29 -3.84 -13.56 -11.73
C GLU A 29 -4.30 -12.13 -12.03
N PHE A 30 -5.25 -11.99 -12.97
CA PHE A 30 -5.82 -10.69 -13.33
C PHE A 30 -6.54 -10.05 -12.13
N GLU A 31 -7.39 -10.81 -11.43
CA GLU A 31 -8.11 -10.30 -10.26
C GLU A 31 -7.15 -9.94 -9.12
N ALA A 32 -6.10 -10.73 -8.91
CA ALA A 32 -5.08 -10.44 -7.91
C ALA A 32 -4.36 -9.12 -8.19
N VAL A 33 -3.96 -8.87 -9.45
CA VAL A 33 -3.31 -7.60 -9.85
C VAL A 33 -4.30 -6.44 -9.83
N GLN A 34 -5.54 -6.63 -10.29
CA GLN A 34 -6.57 -5.60 -10.28
C GLN A 34 -6.88 -5.15 -8.85
N LYS A 35 -6.98 -6.09 -7.91
CA LYS A 35 -7.19 -5.80 -6.49
C LYS A 35 -6.03 -4.99 -5.90
N MET A 36 -4.80 -5.37 -6.23
CA MET A 36 -3.59 -4.64 -5.83
C MET A 36 -3.58 -3.21 -6.37
N TYR A 37 -3.87 -3.05 -7.67
CA TYR A 37 -3.93 -1.75 -8.32
C TYR A 37 -4.93 -0.82 -7.63
N THR A 38 -6.16 -1.30 -7.42
CA THR A 38 -7.21 -0.50 -6.77
C THR A 38 -6.80 -0.10 -5.35
N GLY A 39 -6.29 -1.03 -4.55
CA GLY A 39 -5.87 -0.75 -3.17
C GLY A 39 -4.71 0.26 -3.09
N ILE A 40 -3.68 0.11 -3.93
CA ILE A 40 -2.54 1.04 -3.97
C ILE A 40 -3.01 2.45 -4.38
N ARG A 41 -3.90 2.56 -5.37
CA ARG A 41 -4.47 3.84 -5.81
C ARG A 41 -5.17 4.57 -4.68
N GLU A 42 -5.94 3.86 -3.87
CA GLU A 42 -6.66 4.43 -2.72
C GLU A 42 -5.69 4.88 -1.62
N LEU A 43 -4.67 4.09 -1.29
CA LEU A 43 -3.64 4.47 -0.33
C LEU A 43 -2.90 5.75 -0.74
N ILE A 44 -2.54 5.87 -2.03
CA ILE A 44 -1.90 7.09 -2.56
C ILE A 44 -2.83 8.29 -2.42
N GLN A 45 -4.12 8.14 -2.68
CA GLN A 45 -5.09 9.23 -2.54
C GLN A 45 -5.21 9.69 -1.09
N LEU A 46 -5.32 8.75 -0.16
CA LEU A 46 -5.42 9.04 1.27
C LEU A 46 -4.17 9.75 1.79
N GLU A 47 -2.97 9.33 1.35
CA GLU A 47 -1.73 9.99 1.74
C GLU A 47 -1.69 11.45 1.24
N LYS A 48 -2.09 11.70 -0.01
CA LYS A 48 -2.16 13.07 -0.54
C LYS A 48 -3.12 13.95 0.25
N LEU A 49 -4.31 13.45 0.58
CA LEU A 49 -5.29 14.17 1.39
C LEU A 49 -4.71 14.52 2.78
N LYS A 50 -4.07 13.56 3.46
CA LYS A 50 -3.41 13.82 4.75
C LYS A 50 -2.28 14.84 4.64
N GLN A 51 -1.52 14.85 3.55
CA GLN A 51 -0.47 15.83 3.31
C GLN A 51 -1.05 17.23 3.08
N GLU A 52 -2.19 17.34 2.38
CA GLU A 52 -2.91 18.60 2.21
C GLU A 52 -3.52 19.11 3.52
N GLU A 53 -4.15 18.24 4.33
CA GLU A 53 -4.65 18.57 5.66
C GLU A 53 -3.53 19.13 6.57
N LYS A 54 -2.37 18.48 6.59
CA LYS A 54 -1.20 18.95 7.35
C LYS A 54 -0.72 20.32 6.88
N LYS A 55 -0.71 20.59 5.58
CA LYS A 55 -0.34 21.91 5.04
C LYS A 55 -1.33 23.00 5.46
N ASN A 56 -2.62 22.67 5.57
CA ASN A 56 -3.66 23.63 5.92
C ASN A 56 -3.73 23.93 7.42
N MET A 57 -3.07 23.14 8.27
CA MET A 57 -2.98 23.35 9.72
C MET A 57 -1.75 24.18 10.14
N ILE A 58 -0.85 24.51 9.21
CA ILE A 58 0.36 25.33 9.41
C ILE A 58 0.11 26.70 8.79
#